data_AF-A0A519QQD8-F1
#
_entry.id   AF-A0A519QQD8-F1
#
_cell.length_a   1.000
_cell.length_b   1.000
_cell.length_c   1.000
_cell.angle_alpha   90.00
_cell.angle_beta   90.00
_cell.angle_gamma   90.00
#
_symmetry.space_group_name_H-M   'P 1'
#
loop_
_entity.id
_entity.type
_entity.pdbx_description
1 polymer ?
#
loop_
_entity_poly.entity_id
_entity_poly.type
_entity_poly.pdbx_seq_one_letter_code
_entity_poly.pdbx_strand_id
1 'polypeptide(L)'
;MKYIWKKSSPKARLAFTAGIEHLTAILTETFLRKPEILESMSPEVRDLFLWHSVEETEHKSVAFDVYHQIGGDYATRALMMVYGVGGFIGSIMYFQTKLLREDSSRFNLKDYIKGVNYFFGPRGKLLPAIPKLIDYFKPSFHPNQHDTEALLTQWRDQLFGIEGALKAQLLS
;
A
#
# COMPACT_ATOMS: atom_id res chain seq x y z
N MET A 1 3.45 15.47 13.86
CA MET A 1 2.61 14.24 13.89
C MET A 1 2.40 13.64 15.28
N LYS A 2 3.45 13.33 16.07
CA LYS A 2 3.33 12.64 17.38
C LYS A 2 2.32 13.25 18.36
N TYR A 3 2.21 14.58 18.39
CA TYR A 3 1.30 15.30 19.30
C TYR A 3 -0.17 15.23 18.86
N ILE A 4 -0.44 15.33 17.55
CA ILE A 4 -1.80 15.26 16.98
C ILE A 4 -2.37 13.84 17.14
N TRP A 5 -1.53 12.82 16.89
CA TRP A 5 -1.90 11.41 17.07
C TRP A 5 -2.27 11.06 18.51
N LYS A 6 -1.52 11.57 19.51
CA LYS A 6 -1.85 11.36 20.93
C LYS A 6 -3.18 11.97 21.35
N LYS A 7 -3.67 12.99 20.63
CA LYS A 7 -4.95 13.66 20.90
C LYS A 7 -6.10 13.14 20.04
N SER A 8 -5.82 12.30 19.04
CA SER A 8 -6.84 11.73 18.17
C SER A 8 -7.63 10.62 18.88
N SER A 9 -8.92 10.48 18.55
CA SER A 9 -9.77 9.45 19.14
C SER A 9 -9.35 8.04 18.67
N PRO A 10 -9.55 6.98 19.47
CA PRO A 10 -9.35 5.59 19.02
C PRO A 10 -10.05 5.28 17.69
N LYS A 11 -11.27 5.81 17.50
CA LYS A 11 -12.03 5.70 16.25
C LYS A 11 -11.30 6.32 15.06
N ALA A 12 -10.76 7.53 15.20
CA ALA A 12 -10.02 8.20 14.12
C ALA A 12 -8.72 7.45 13.78
N ARG A 13 -8.03 6.92 14.78
CA ARG A 13 -6.82 6.11 14.59
C ARG A 13 -7.11 4.83 13.80
N LEU A 14 -8.19 4.14 14.14
CA LEU A 14 -8.61 2.94 13.42
C LEU A 14 -9.11 3.26 12.00
N ALA A 15 -9.83 4.37 11.81
CA ALA A 15 -10.22 4.85 10.49
C ALA A 15 -9.00 5.14 9.60
N PHE A 16 -7.95 5.72 10.18
CA PHE A 16 -6.68 5.95 9.49
C PHE A 16 -6.00 4.63 9.13
N THR A 17 -5.94 3.66 10.06
CA THR A 17 -5.42 2.32 9.77
C THR A 17 -6.19 1.68 8.61
N ALA A 18 -7.51 1.61 8.67
CA ALA A 18 -8.33 1.06 7.58
C ALA A 18 -8.09 1.78 6.24
N GLY A 19 -7.86 3.09 6.25
CA GLY A 19 -7.51 3.85 5.06
C GLY A 19 -6.12 3.51 4.50
N ILE A 20 -5.11 3.35 5.37
CA ILE A 20 -3.75 2.96 4.95
C ILE A 20 -3.73 1.54 4.41
N GLU A 21 -4.32 0.57 5.11
CA GLU A 21 -4.42 -0.83 4.67
C GLU A 21 -5.12 -0.94 3.31
N HIS A 22 -6.17 -0.14 3.09
CA HIS A 22 -6.82 -0.10 1.78
C HIS A 22 -5.95 0.52 0.69
N LEU A 23 -5.26 1.62 1.00
CA LEU A 23 -4.33 2.28 0.08
C LEU A 23 -3.20 1.33 -0.33
N THR A 24 -2.56 0.69 0.63
CA THR A 24 -1.47 -0.27 0.41
C THR A 24 -1.98 -1.47 -0.37
N ALA A 25 -3.14 -2.05 -0.03
CA ALA A 25 -3.75 -3.14 -0.79
C ALA A 25 -4.01 -2.81 -2.27
N ILE A 26 -4.44 -1.58 -2.59
CA ILE A 26 -4.62 -1.18 -4.01
C ILE A 26 -3.27 -1.05 -4.72
N LEU A 27 -2.26 -0.50 -4.03
CA LEU A 27 -0.92 -0.35 -4.59
C LEU A 27 -0.28 -1.72 -4.84
N THR A 28 -0.38 -2.64 -3.87
CA THR A 28 0.14 -4.01 -3.98
C THR A 28 -0.55 -4.72 -5.13
N GLU A 29 -1.88 -4.67 -5.23
CA GLU A 29 -2.61 -5.26 -6.37
C GLU A 29 -2.14 -4.69 -7.71
N THR A 30 -1.90 -3.38 -7.78
CA THR A 30 -1.41 -2.72 -9.00
C THR A 30 0.00 -3.19 -9.37
N PHE A 31 0.87 -3.40 -8.38
CA PHE A 31 2.24 -3.88 -8.59
C PHE A 31 2.32 -5.36 -8.91
N LEU A 32 1.55 -6.20 -8.24
CA LEU A 32 1.47 -7.65 -8.48
C LEU A 32 1.00 -7.99 -9.90
N ARG A 33 0.28 -7.08 -10.56
CA ARG A 33 -0.13 -7.21 -11.96
C ARG A 33 0.92 -6.72 -12.97
N LYS A 34 2.11 -6.32 -12.51
CA LYS A 34 3.17 -5.71 -13.33
C LYS A 34 4.52 -6.42 -13.11
N PRO A 35 4.76 -7.55 -13.81
CA PRO A 35 6.00 -8.32 -13.69
C PRO A 35 7.25 -7.46 -13.87
N GLU A 36 7.21 -6.46 -14.75
CA GLU A 36 8.34 -5.58 -15.04
C GLU A 36 8.82 -4.76 -13.83
N ILE A 37 7.93 -4.50 -12.86
CA ILE A 37 8.28 -3.81 -11.62
C ILE A 37 8.99 -4.77 -10.66
N LEU A 38 8.46 -5.99 -10.53
CA LEU A 38 9.01 -7.02 -9.66
C LEU A 38 10.39 -7.50 -10.16
N GLU A 39 10.56 -7.64 -11.47
CA GLU A 39 11.83 -8.03 -12.11
C GLU A 39 12.93 -6.97 -11.93
N SER A 40 12.57 -5.71 -11.67
CA SER A 40 13.53 -4.63 -11.44
C SER A 40 14.06 -4.55 -10.01
N MET A 41 13.46 -5.29 -9.07
CA MET A 41 13.86 -5.32 -7.66
C MET A 41 15.00 -6.31 -7.42
N SER A 42 15.86 -6.05 -6.42
CA SER A 42 16.78 -7.09 -5.94
C SER A 42 15.96 -8.26 -5.35
N PRO A 43 16.48 -9.50 -5.37
CA PRO A 43 15.74 -10.66 -4.89
C PRO A 43 15.18 -10.48 -3.47
N GLU A 44 15.98 -9.94 -2.55
CA GLU A 44 15.62 -9.78 -1.14
C GLU A 44 14.51 -8.73 -0.95
N VAL A 45 14.59 -7.61 -1.68
CA VAL A 45 13.56 -6.56 -1.65
C VAL A 45 12.27 -7.07 -2.28
N ARG A 46 12.37 -7.81 -3.38
CA ARG A 46 11.22 -8.40 -4.06
C ARG A 46 10.49 -9.37 -3.14
N ASP A 47 11.21 -10.25 -2.47
CA ASP A 47 10.64 -11.27 -1.59
C ASP A 47 9.92 -10.63 -0.40
N LEU A 48 10.56 -9.65 0.26
CA LEU A 48 9.93 -8.86 1.33
C LEU A 48 8.69 -8.11 0.85
N PHE A 49 8.76 -7.53 -0.34
CA PHE A 49 7.67 -6.77 -0.95
C PHE A 49 6.49 -7.67 -1.30
N LEU A 50 6.76 -8.85 -1.87
CA LEU A 50 5.73 -9.83 -2.24
C LEU A 50 5.05 -10.41 -0.99
N TRP A 51 5.82 -10.76 0.05
CA TRP A 51 5.28 -11.20 1.33
C TRP A 51 4.34 -10.15 1.95
N HIS A 52 4.80 -8.91 2.12
CA HIS A 52 3.97 -7.80 2.61
C HIS A 52 2.75 -7.56 1.71
N SER A 53 2.91 -7.68 0.39
CA SER A 53 1.82 -7.43 -0.56
C SER A 53 0.63 -8.36 -0.35
N VAL A 54 0.91 -9.64 -0.01
CA VAL A 54 -0.12 -10.61 0.33
C VAL A 54 -0.80 -10.22 1.65
N GLU A 55 -0.02 -9.94 2.70
CA GLU A 55 -0.53 -9.56 4.03
C GLU A 55 -1.47 -8.35 3.98
N GLU A 56 -1.05 -7.26 3.35
CA GLU A 56 -1.85 -6.02 3.24
C GLU A 56 -3.19 -6.25 2.51
N THR A 57 -3.21 -7.17 1.55
CA THR A 57 -4.44 -7.50 0.82
C THR A 57 -5.42 -8.30 1.68
N GLU A 58 -4.93 -9.10 2.63
CA GLU A 58 -5.76 -9.82 3.61
C GLU A 58 -6.29 -8.85 4.70
N HIS A 59 -5.47 -7.90 5.13
CA HIS A 59 -5.83 -6.95 6.19
C HIS A 59 -6.85 -5.89 5.76
N LYS A 60 -6.96 -5.58 4.47
CA LYS A 60 -7.83 -4.51 3.95
C LYS A 60 -9.28 -4.61 4.44
N SER A 61 -9.85 -5.81 4.50
CA SER A 61 -11.22 -6.04 4.97
C SER A 61 -11.30 -6.06 6.48
N VAL A 62 -10.34 -6.74 7.14
CA VAL A 62 -10.28 -6.86 8.60
C VAL A 62 -10.26 -5.48 9.27
N ALA A 63 -9.38 -4.57 8.84
CA ALA A 63 -9.30 -3.23 9.44
C ALA A 63 -10.60 -2.43 9.23
N PHE A 64 -11.24 -2.58 8.08
CA PHE A 64 -12.50 -1.92 7.75
C PHE A 64 -13.67 -2.46 8.56
N ASP A 65 -13.74 -3.78 8.75
CA ASP A 65 -14.80 -4.46 9.50
C ASP A 65 -14.72 -4.12 10.98
N VAL A 66 -13.52 -4.15 11.57
CA VAL A 66 -13.31 -3.73 12.96
C VAL A 66 -13.72 -2.26 13.14
N TYR A 67 -13.43 -1.40 12.16
CA TYR A 67 -13.86 0.00 12.20
C TYR A 67 -15.38 0.16 12.23
N HIS A 68 -16.11 -0.61 11.40
CA HIS A 68 -17.57 -0.58 11.39
C HIS A 68 -18.16 -1.18 12.67
N GLN A 69 -17.57 -2.28 13.17
CA GLN A 69 -18.03 -2.97 14.37
C GLN A 69 -18.01 -2.08 15.62
N ILE A 70 -17.06 -1.15 15.72
CA ILE A 70 -16.99 -0.17 16.83
C ILE A 70 -17.88 1.07 16.63
N GLY A 71 -18.76 1.06 15.63
CA GLY A 71 -19.63 2.20 15.29
C GLY A 71 -18.89 3.32 14.56
N GLY A 72 -17.95 2.99 13.67
CA GLY A 72 -17.31 3.92 12.75
C GLY A 72 -18.30 4.61 11.82
N ASP A 73 -18.05 5.88 11.50
CA ASP A 73 -18.89 6.70 10.63
C ASP A 73 -18.20 7.03 9.31
N TYR A 74 -18.98 7.22 8.25
CA TYR A 74 -18.47 7.50 6.91
C TYR A 74 -17.60 8.76 6.85
N ALA A 75 -17.98 9.83 7.55
CA ALA A 75 -17.28 11.12 7.48
C ALA A 75 -15.85 11.00 8.04
N THR A 76 -15.70 10.37 9.20
CA THR A 76 -14.39 10.09 9.80
C THR A 76 -13.57 9.16 8.92
N ARG A 77 -14.19 8.11 8.34
CA ARG A 77 -13.53 7.17 7.43
C ARG A 77 -12.94 7.88 6.21
N ALA A 78 -13.76 8.67 5.51
CA ALA A 78 -13.36 9.42 4.32
C ALA A 78 -12.27 10.47 4.64
N LEU A 79 -12.44 11.22 5.73
CA LEU A 79 -11.47 12.23 6.14
C LEU A 79 -10.11 11.59 6.51
N MET A 80 -10.12 10.48 7.25
CA MET A 80 -8.89 9.81 7.64
C MET A 80 -8.18 9.12 6.47
N MET A 81 -8.90 8.71 5.42
CA MET A 81 -8.27 8.29 4.15
C MET A 81 -7.48 9.43 3.50
N VAL A 82 -8.01 10.67 3.46
CA VAL A 82 -7.27 11.83 2.93
C VAL A 82 -5.98 12.06 3.72
N TYR A 83 -6.06 12.02 5.05
CA TYR A 83 -4.87 12.11 5.90
C TYR A 83 -3.92 10.93 5.70
N GLY A 84 -4.44 9.73 5.47
CA GLY A 84 -3.69 8.52 5.17
C GLY A 84 -2.85 8.68 3.90
N VAL A 85 -3.50 9.02 2.78
CA VAL A 85 -2.85 9.27 1.49
C VAL A 85 -1.81 10.39 1.61
N GLY A 86 -2.17 11.52 2.20
CA GLY A 86 -1.25 12.65 2.37
C GLY A 86 -0.05 12.30 3.25
N GLY A 87 -0.29 11.59 4.36
CA GLY A 87 0.76 11.11 5.25
C GLY A 87 1.69 10.12 4.56
N PHE A 88 1.14 9.16 3.82
CA PHE A 88 1.88 8.14 3.08
C PHE A 88 2.79 8.78 2.01
N ILE A 89 2.24 9.64 1.15
CA ILE A 89 3.01 10.36 0.13
C ILE A 89 4.08 11.24 0.78
N GLY A 90 3.72 11.99 1.83
CA GLY A 90 4.66 12.84 2.56
C GLY A 90 5.82 12.05 3.16
N SER A 91 5.55 10.87 3.72
CA SER A 91 6.57 9.96 4.25
C SER A 91 7.50 9.43 3.15
N ILE A 92 6.97 9.00 2.00
CA ILE A 92 7.79 8.55 0.87
C ILE A 92 8.71 9.68 0.42
N MET A 93 8.18 10.88 0.19
CA MET A 93 8.98 12.03 -0.25
C MET A 93 10.05 12.41 0.78
N TYR A 94 9.72 12.35 2.08
CA TYR A 94 10.68 12.61 3.16
C TYR A 94 11.82 11.59 3.16
N PHE A 95 11.52 10.28 3.17
CA PHE A 95 12.54 9.24 3.20
C PHE A 95 13.36 9.21 1.93
N GLN A 96 12.74 9.38 0.77
CA GLN A 96 13.44 9.47 -0.51
C GLN A 96 14.41 10.66 -0.52
N THR A 97 13.96 11.85 -0.10
CA THR A 97 14.83 13.04 -0.01
C THR A 97 15.97 12.82 1.00
N LYS A 98 15.69 12.16 2.12
CA LYS A 98 16.71 11.85 3.13
C LYS A 98 17.78 10.92 2.56
N LEU A 99 17.38 9.81 1.94
CA LEU A 99 18.30 8.86 1.30
C LEU A 99 19.16 9.52 0.22
N LEU A 100 18.55 10.38 -0.61
CA LEU A 100 19.27 11.11 -1.66
C LEU A 100 20.24 12.16 -1.13
N ARG A 101 19.99 12.73 0.06
CA ARG A 101 20.93 13.66 0.71
C ARG A 101 22.15 12.93 1.29
N GLU A 102 21.94 11.75 1.88
CA GLU A 102 23.02 10.92 2.41
C GLU A 102 23.92 10.39 1.28
N ASP A 103 23.36 10.11 0.09
CA ASP A 103 24.11 9.74 -1.12
C ASP A 103 24.12 10.88 -2.17
N SER A 104 24.47 12.10 -1.72
CA SER A 104 24.45 13.30 -2.57
C SER A 104 25.35 13.22 -3.81
N SER A 105 26.37 12.36 -3.78
CA SER A 105 27.28 12.11 -4.91
C SER A 105 26.60 11.41 -6.11
N ARG A 106 25.45 10.77 -5.89
CA ARG A 106 24.68 10.05 -6.91
C ARG A 106 23.33 10.69 -7.23
N PHE A 107 23.01 11.84 -6.62
CA PHE A 107 21.74 12.51 -6.89
C PHE A 107 21.72 13.13 -8.29
N ASN A 108 20.85 12.61 -9.14
CA ASN A 108 20.54 13.17 -10.46
C ASN A 108 19.06 13.56 -10.52
N LEU A 109 18.80 14.87 -10.60
CA LEU A 109 17.43 15.40 -10.68
C LEU A 109 16.67 14.86 -11.90
N LYS A 110 17.35 14.60 -13.02
CA LYS A 110 16.71 14.02 -14.21
C LYS A 110 16.22 12.60 -13.95
N ASP A 111 17.04 11.77 -13.29
CA ASP A 111 16.65 10.41 -12.93
C ASP A 111 15.54 10.38 -11.88
N TYR A 112 15.57 11.33 -10.94
CA TYR A 112 14.49 11.54 -9.97
C TYR A 112 13.16 11.87 -10.66
N ILE A 113 13.14 12.87 -11.55
CA ILE A 113 11.94 13.25 -12.32
C ILE A 113 11.47 12.09 -13.20
N LYS A 114 12.41 11.34 -13.81
CA LYS A 114 12.09 10.14 -14.60
C LYS A 114 11.39 9.08 -13.74
N GLY A 115 11.87 8.84 -12.51
CA GLY A 115 11.24 7.93 -11.56
C GLY A 115 9.84 8.38 -11.12
N VAL A 116 9.67 9.66 -10.80
CA VAL A 116 8.34 10.23 -10.49
C VAL A 116 7.39 10.06 -11.67
N ASN A 117 7.83 10.39 -12.89
CA ASN A 117 7.02 10.24 -14.10
C ASN A 117 6.71 8.77 -14.43
N TYR A 118 7.61 7.84 -14.11
CA TYR A 118 7.39 6.40 -14.29
C TYR A 118 6.18 5.91 -13.50
N PHE A 119 6.01 6.38 -12.25
CA PHE A 119 4.88 5.97 -11.41
C PHE A 119 3.63 6.86 -11.57
N PHE A 120 3.80 8.18 -11.69
CA PHE A 120 2.72 9.17 -11.57
C PHE A 120 2.46 10.01 -12.83
N GLY A 121 3.27 9.86 -13.89
CA GLY A 121 3.08 10.62 -15.13
C GLY A 121 1.80 10.21 -15.90
N PRO A 122 1.55 10.76 -17.09
CA PRO A 122 0.35 10.47 -17.90
C PRO A 122 0.17 9.00 -18.30
N ARG A 123 1.23 8.19 -18.23
CA ARG A 123 1.23 6.72 -18.40
C ARG A 123 1.80 6.02 -17.17
N GLY A 124 1.65 6.66 -16.02
CA GLY A 124 2.21 6.22 -14.76
C GLY A 124 1.70 4.85 -14.37
N LYS A 125 2.58 4.00 -13.83
CA LYS A 125 2.22 2.63 -13.44
C LYS A 125 1.18 2.58 -12.31
N LEU A 126 0.99 3.66 -11.56
CA LEU A 126 -0.01 3.76 -10.49
C LEU A 126 -1.35 4.34 -10.92
N LEU A 127 -1.50 4.82 -12.18
CA LEU A 127 -2.80 5.33 -12.64
C LEU A 127 -3.96 4.32 -12.50
N PRO A 128 -3.77 3.00 -12.72
CA PRO A 128 -4.84 2.02 -12.51
C PRO A 128 -5.33 1.90 -11.06
N ALA A 129 -4.56 2.37 -10.07
CA ALA A 129 -4.96 2.38 -8.66
C ALA A 129 -6.00 3.48 -8.36
N ILE A 130 -6.01 4.56 -9.13
CA ILE A 130 -6.78 5.76 -8.82
C ILE A 130 -8.30 5.50 -8.73
N PRO A 131 -8.93 4.80 -9.71
CA PRO A 131 -10.37 4.54 -9.62
C PRO A 131 -10.75 3.74 -8.36
N LYS A 132 -9.92 2.75 -7.99
CA LYS A 132 -10.12 1.95 -6.77
C LYS A 132 -9.96 2.78 -5.51
N LEU A 133 -8.98 3.68 -5.47
CA LEU A 133 -8.81 4.60 -4.35
C LEU A 133 -10.03 5.54 -4.21
N ILE A 134 -10.60 5.98 -5.33
CA ILE A 134 -11.81 6.82 -5.35
C ILE A 134 -13.03 6.05 -4.83
N ASP A 135 -13.13 4.74 -5.09
CA ASP A 135 -14.23 3.91 -4.60
C ASP A 135 -14.36 3.95 -3.07
N TYR A 136 -13.24 4.08 -2.34
CA TYR A 136 -13.24 4.17 -0.86
C TYR A 136 -14.11 5.32 -0.31
N PHE A 137 -14.26 6.38 -1.11
CA PHE A 137 -15.09 7.54 -0.78
C PHE A 137 -16.57 7.35 -1.06
N LYS A 138 -17.01 6.17 -1.53
CA LYS A 138 -18.45 5.87 -1.65
C LYS A 138 -19.03 5.50 -0.28
N PRO A 139 -20.20 6.01 0.13
CA PRO A 139 -20.83 5.62 1.39
C PRO A 139 -21.06 4.10 1.52
N SER A 140 -21.43 3.45 0.42
CA SER A 140 -21.68 2.01 0.31
C SER A 140 -20.43 1.17 0.02
N PHE A 141 -19.24 1.77 0.09
CA PHE A 141 -17.99 1.07 -0.18
C PHE A 141 -17.73 -0.06 0.82
N HIS A 142 -17.15 -1.16 0.33
CA HIS A 142 -16.55 -2.19 1.15
C HIS A 142 -15.29 -2.74 0.44
N PRO A 143 -14.16 -3.00 1.15
CA PRO A 143 -12.93 -3.47 0.51
C PRO A 143 -13.07 -4.74 -0.34
N ASN A 144 -13.96 -5.65 0.05
CA ASN A 144 -14.26 -6.88 -0.71
C ASN A 144 -14.95 -6.63 -2.07
N GLN A 145 -15.36 -5.40 -2.39
CA GLN A 145 -15.80 -5.04 -3.75
C GLN A 145 -14.65 -5.10 -4.77
N HIS A 146 -13.41 -5.02 -4.29
CA HIS A 146 -12.22 -5.26 -5.11
C HIS A 146 -11.76 -6.70 -4.91
N ASP A 147 -12.24 -7.59 -5.79
CA ASP A 147 -11.88 -9.01 -5.76
C ASP A 147 -10.39 -9.21 -6.09
N THR A 148 -9.69 -9.81 -5.12
CA THR A 148 -8.26 -10.13 -5.18
C THR A 148 -7.98 -11.60 -4.89
N GLU A 149 -9.00 -12.45 -4.74
CA GLU A 149 -8.83 -13.84 -4.28
C GLU A 149 -7.97 -14.66 -5.24
N ALA A 150 -8.26 -14.57 -6.54
CA ALA A 150 -7.47 -15.28 -7.56
C ALA A 150 -6.02 -14.80 -7.60
N LEU A 151 -5.79 -13.49 -7.45
CA LEU A 151 -4.46 -12.90 -7.42
C LEU A 151 -3.70 -13.35 -6.17
N LEU A 152 -4.35 -13.35 -5.01
CA LEU A 152 -3.76 -13.80 -3.75
C LEU A 152 -3.42 -15.29 -3.80
N THR A 153 -4.32 -16.12 -4.30
CA THR A 153 -4.09 -17.57 -4.45
C THR A 153 -2.84 -17.82 -5.28
N GLN A 154 -2.74 -17.16 -6.45
CA GLN A 154 -1.56 -17.26 -7.32
C GLN A 154 -0.26 -16.92 -6.58
N TRP A 155 -0.21 -15.77 -5.91
CA TRP A 155 1.02 -15.32 -5.24
C TRP A 155 1.32 -16.11 -3.97
N ARG A 156 0.30 -16.58 -3.24
CA ARG A 156 0.50 -17.50 -2.10
C ARG A 156 1.11 -18.81 -2.54
N ASP A 157 0.63 -19.39 -3.64
CA ASP A 157 1.19 -20.63 -4.17
C ASP A 157 2.65 -20.43 -4.62
N GLN A 158 2.96 -19.31 -5.26
CA GLN A 158 4.32 -18.98 -5.68
C GLN A 158 5.28 -18.71 -4.51
N LEU A 159 4.80 -18.12 -3.42
CA LEU A 159 5.63 -17.78 -2.27
C LEU A 159 5.73 -18.91 -1.24
N PHE A 160 4.61 -19.58 -0.96
CA PHE A 160 4.44 -20.52 0.17
C PHE A 160 3.97 -21.91 -0.23
N GLY A 161 3.73 -22.17 -1.53
CA GLY A 161 3.35 -23.49 -2.03
C GLY A 161 4.45 -24.54 -1.84
N ILE A 162 4.24 -25.76 -2.35
CA ILE A 162 5.16 -26.89 -2.13
C ILE A 162 6.59 -26.57 -2.58
N GLU A 163 6.75 -25.80 -3.65
CA GLU A 163 8.01 -25.28 -4.21
C GLU A 163 8.17 -23.76 -4.01
N GLY A 164 7.44 -23.18 -3.06
CA GLY A 164 7.36 -21.73 -2.87
C GLY A 164 8.69 -21.10 -2.47
N ALA A 165 8.97 -19.92 -3.04
CA ALA A 165 10.24 -19.21 -2.88
C ALA A 165 10.63 -18.93 -1.41
N LEU A 166 9.66 -18.77 -0.53
CA LEU A 166 9.85 -18.42 0.88
C LEU A 166 9.54 -19.57 1.84
N LYS A 167 9.22 -20.76 1.34
CA LYS A 167 8.86 -21.92 2.18
C LYS A 167 9.95 -22.27 3.19
N ALA A 168 11.22 -22.18 2.80
CA ALA A 168 12.34 -22.47 3.69
C ALA A 168 12.48 -21.48 4.86
N GLN A 169 11.97 -20.26 4.71
CA GLN A 169 12.05 -19.19 5.72
C GLN A 169 10.93 -19.27 6.78
N LEU A 170 9.86 -20.03 6.51
CA LEU A 170 8.76 -20.25 7.46
C LEU A 170 9.01 -21.41 8.44
N LEU A 171 10.03 -22.24 8.19
CA LEU A 171 10.35 -23.45 8.96
C LEU A 171 11.61 -23.30 9.84
N SER A 172 12.21 -22.11 9.90
CA SER A 172 13.36 -21.75 10.73
C SER A 172 12.95 -20.94 11.95
#